data_AF-A0AAN8F8L1-F1
#
_entry.id   AF-A0AAN8F8L1-F1
#
_cell.length_a   1.000
_cell.length_b   1.000
_cell.length_c   1.000
_cell.angle_alpha   90.00
_cell.angle_beta   90.00
_cell.angle_gamma   90.00
#
_symmetry.space_group_name_H-M   'P 1'
#
loop_
_entity.id
_entity.type
_entity.pdbx_description
1 polymer ?
#
loop_
_entity_poly.entity_id
_entity_poly.type
_entity_poly.pdbx_seq_one_letter_code
_entity_poly.pdbx_strand_id
1 'polypeptide(L)'
;SNLYRSHIKDPLFNRLREHRPLMFSKLVPIAGDLMEDNLGLNQHDMQNICDQVSIVIHSAATVKFDEQLRDAVEMNVVGTTRLIAMCHKMKKLIVYDPPVAPQKLMEAIQWMNDDMITLVIPLSAQLYSAIFYKFHLEFQ
;
A
#
# COMPACT_ATOMS: atom_id res chain seq x y z
N SER A 1 9.44 15.32 5.93
CA SER A 1 10.91 15.18 5.78
C SER A 1 11.36 15.70 4.41
N ASN A 2 12.63 16.06 4.24
CA ASN A 2 13.17 16.56 2.95
C ASN A 2 13.15 15.50 1.83
N LEU A 3 13.19 14.21 2.19
CA LEU A 3 13.16 13.08 1.26
C LEU A 3 11.85 12.98 0.45
N TYR A 4 10.70 13.17 1.09
CA TYR A 4 9.42 13.18 0.38
C TYR A 4 9.33 14.33 -0.65
N ARG A 5 9.88 15.51 -0.31
CA ARG A 5 9.88 16.68 -1.20
C ARG A 5 10.72 16.47 -2.46
N SER A 6 11.71 15.58 -2.44
CA SER A 6 12.42 15.18 -3.68
C SER A 6 11.62 14.20 -4.52
N HIS A 7 10.90 13.25 -3.92
CA HIS A 7 10.09 12.28 -4.69
C HIS A 7 8.95 12.93 -5.46
N ILE A 8 8.29 13.95 -4.90
CA ILE A 8 7.24 14.69 -5.62
C ILE A 8 7.76 15.54 -6.78
N LYS A 9 9.08 15.60 -7.01
CA LYS A 9 9.69 16.23 -8.19
C LYS A 9 9.98 15.21 -9.31
N ASP A 10 9.81 13.92 -9.06
CA ASP A 10 10.02 12.86 -10.03
C ASP A 10 9.12 13.06 -11.28
N PRO A 11 9.60 12.75 -12.51
CA PRO A 11 8.81 12.84 -13.74
C PRO A 11 7.47 12.11 -13.70
N LEU A 12 7.32 11.06 -12.90
CA LEU A 12 6.06 10.33 -12.68
C LEU A 12 4.90 11.27 -12.32
N PHE A 13 5.20 12.33 -11.57
CA PHE A 13 4.19 13.29 -11.12
C PHE A 13 4.08 14.54 -12.03
N ASN A 14 4.73 14.58 -13.20
CA ASN A 14 4.64 15.71 -14.15
C ASN A 14 3.19 16.07 -14.48
N ARG A 15 2.37 15.09 -14.89
CA ARG A 15 0.96 15.31 -15.22
C ARG A 15 0.18 15.92 -14.06
N LEU A 16 0.46 15.47 -12.83
CA LEU A 16 -0.21 15.98 -11.63
C LEU A 16 0.22 17.42 -11.31
N ARG A 17 1.52 17.74 -11.46
CA ARG A 17 2.04 19.10 -11.30
C ARG A 17 1.48 20.07 -12.33
N GLU A 18 1.32 19.63 -13.58
CA GLU A 18 0.78 20.45 -14.67
C GLU A 18 -0.72 20.68 -14.53
N HIS A 19 -1.50 19.61 -14.28
CA HIS A 19 -2.96 19.68 -14.38
C HIS A 19 -3.65 19.91 -13.03
N ARG A 20 -3.05 19.49 -11.90
CA ARG A 20 -3.63 19.60 -10.56
C ARG A 20 -2.58 19.86 -9.46
N PRO A 21 -1.82 20.97 -9.52
CA PRO A 21 -0.73 21.25 -8.58
C PRO A 21 -1.18 21.35 -7.12
N LEU A 22 -2.44 21.76 -6.87
CA LEU A 22 -2.99 21.85 -5.51
C LEU A 22 -3.17 20.48 -4.84
N MET A 23 -3.11 19.36 -5.57
CA MET A 23 -3.24 18.03 -4.98
C MET A 23 -2.16 17.73 -3.94
N PHE A 24 -0.95 18.28 -4.10
CA PHE A 24 0.14 18.05 -3.14
C PHE A 24 -0.09 18.70 -1.78
N SER A 25 -0.99 19.70 -1.65
CA SER A 25 -1.33 20.29 -0.35
C SER A 25 -2.14 19.35 0.54
N LYS A 26 -2.81 18.35 -0.07
CA LYS A 26 -3.56 17.31 0.64
C LYS A 26 -2.67 16.16 1.11
N LEU A 27 -1.41 16.11 0.67
CA LEU A 27 -0.51 15.01 0.93
C LEU A 27 0.25 15.22 2.25
N VAL A 28 0.05 14.29 3.19
CA VAL A 28 0.70 14.29 4.50
C VAL A 28 1.62 13.07 4.57
N PRO A 29 2.95 13.23 4.42
CA PRO A 29 3.88 12.11 4.50
C PRO A 29 4.04 11.67 5.95
N ILE A 30 3.93 10.36 6.19
CA ILE A 30 4.16 9.72 7.48
C ILE A 30 5.34 8.76 7.30
N ALA A 31 6.32 8.81 8.21
CA ALA A 31 7.44 7.87 8.19
C ALA A 31 7.01 6.57 8.87
N GLY A 32 7.36 5.43 8.29
CA GLY A 32 7.09 4.10 8.83
C GLY A 32 7.75 3.01 8.00
N ASP A 33 7.80 1.81 8.58
CA ASP A 33 8.38 0.60 8.01
C ASP A 33 7.51 -0.60 8.38
N LEU A 34 7.09 -1.40 7.40
CA LEU A 34 6.25 -2.58 7.60
C LEU A 34 6.97 -3.72 8.32
N MET A 35 8.30 -3.72 8.27
CA MET A 35 9.14 -4.70 8.95
C MET A 35 9.33 -4.37 10.43
N GLU A 36 9.00 -3.15 10.86
CA GLU A 36 9.08 -2.73 12.25
C GLU A 36 7.78 -2.94 13.03
N ASP A 37 7.92 -3.13 14.34
CA ASP A 37 6.80 -3.15 15.25
C ASP A 37 6.02 -1.83 15.19
N ASN A 38 4.70 -1.92 15.31
CA ASN A 38 3.79 -0.78 15.14
C ASN A 38 4.01 -0.01 13.81
N LEU A 39 4.53 -0.69 12.78
CA LEU A 39 4.80 -0.13 11.46
C LEU A 39 5.87 0.99 11.47
N GLY A 40 6.76 1.01 12.46
CA GLY A 40 7.75 2.07 12.65
C GLY A 40 7.14 3.45 12.95
N LEU A 41 5.84 3.48 13.29
CA LEU A 41 5.12 4.71 13.58
C LEU A 41 5.40 5.17 15.00
N ASN A 42 5.58 6.48 15.17
CA ASN A 42 5.50 7.08 16.50
C ASN A 42 4.04 7.09 16.99
N GLN A 43 3.86 7.27 18.30
CA GLN A 43 2.55 7.24 18.94
C GLN A 43 1.58 8.32 18.40
N HIS A 44 2.11 9.51 18.06
CA HIS A 44 1.28 10.61 17.56
C HIS A 44 0.69 10.28 16.19
N ASP A 45 1.51 9.79 15.26
CA ASP A 45 1.07 9.40 13.93
C ASP A 45 0.12 8.20 13.96
N MET A 46 0.42 7.21 14.81
CA MET A 46 -0.48 6.06 15.04
C MET A 46 -1.87 6.53 15.48
N GLN A 47 -1.95 7.45 16.45
CA GLN A 47 -3.21 7.98 16.94
C GLN A 47 -3.95 8.77 15.85
N ASN A 48 -3.25 9.64 15.13
CA ASN A 48 -3.82 10.42 14.04
C ASN A 48 -4.41 9.53 12.94
N ILE A 49 -3.71 8.45 12.56
CA ILE A 49 -4.20 7.47 11.59
C ILE A 49 -5.48 6.81 12.09
N CYS A 50 -5.46 6.30 13.34
CA CYS A 50 -6.61 5.63 13.94
C CYS A 50 -7.85 6.53 14.04
N ASP A 51 -7.65 7.84 14.27
CA ASP A 51 -8.76 8.78 14.46
C ASP A 51 -9.31 9.36 13.16
N GLN A 52 -8.49 9.49 12.13
CA GLN A 52 -8.81 10.33 10.97
C GLN A 52 -8.85 9.60 9.63
N VAL A 53 -8.20 8.45 9.49
CA VAL A 53 -8.18 7.73 8.22
C VAL A 53 -9.40 6.81 8.13
N SER A 54 -10.03 6.79 6.95
CA SER A 54 -11.20 5.95 6.65
C SER A 54 -10.92 4.85 5.63
N ILE A 55 -9.92 5.05 4.77
CA ILE A 55 -9.56 4.13 3.69
C ILE A 55 -8.07 3.88 3.74
N VAL A 56 -7.68 2.60 3.72
CA VAL A 56 -6.28 2.17 3.63
C VAL A 56 -6.07 1.48 2.29
N ILE A 57 -5.12 1.98 1.51
CA ILE A 57 -4.66 1.36 0.27
C ILE A 57 -3.25 0.84 0.53
N HIS A 58 -3.09 -0.49 0.52
CA HIS A 58 -1.80 -1.13 0.75
C HIS A 58 -1.18 -1.56 -0.58
N SER A 59 -0.12 -0.86 -0.98
CA SER A 59 0.62 -1.10 -2.24
C SER A 59 2.11 -1.35 -1.99
N ALA A 60 2.50 -1.57 -0.72
CA ALA A 60 3.88 -1.80 -0.34
C ALA A 60 4.16 -3.30 -0.38
N ALA A 61 5.08 -3.71 -1.24
CA ALA A 61 5.53 -5.09 -1.38
C ALA A 61 6.99 -5.11 -1.82
N THR A 62 7.68 -6.21 -1.52
CA THR A 62 8.91 -6.57 -2.19
C THR A 62 8.62 -7.64 -3.23
N VAL A 63 9.23 -7.48 -4.40
CA VAL A 63 8.93 -8.20 -5.64
C VAL A 63 10.19 -8.74 -6.30
N LYS A 64 11.25 -8.84 -5.49
CA LYS A 64 12.55 -9.35 -5.89
C LYS A 64 12.53 -10.87 -5.91
N PHE A 65 12.79 -11.44 -7.08
CA PHE A 65 12.80 -12.89 -7.30
C PHE A 65 14.01 -13.59 -6.66
N ASP A 66 15.04 -12.83 -6.31
CA ASP A 66 16.29 -13.27 -5.68
C ASP A 66 16.33 -12.97 -4.17
N GLU A 67 15.24 -12.48 -3.59
CA GLU A 67 15.16 -12.21 -2.16
C GLU A 67 15.00 -13.49 -1.34
N GLN A 68 15.60 -13.51 -0.16
CA GLN A 68 15.43 -14.65 0.74
C GLN A 68 13.95 -14.78 1.10
N LEU A 69 13.41 -15.99 1.01
CA LEU A 69 12.01 -16.29 1.33
C LEU A 69 11.57 -15.71 2.68
N ARG A 70 12.47 -15.71 3.67
CA ARG A 70 12.21 -15.13 4.99
C ARG A 70 11.91 -13.63 4.92
N ASP A 71 12.68 -12.87 4.16
CA ASP A 71 12.52 -11.42 4.04
C ASP A 71 11.25 -11.08 3.25
N ALA A 72 10.95 -11.84 2.20
CA ALA A 72 9.71 -11.73 1.44
C ALA A 72 8.47 -12.02 2.29
N VAL A 73 8.52 -13.06 3.15
CA VAL A 73 7.44 -13.38 4.09
C VAL A 73 7.29 -12.29 5.14
N GLU A 74 8.39 -11.81 5.72
CA GLU A 74 8.37 -10.75 6.72
C GLU A 74 7.72 -9.47 6.18
N MET A 75 8.12 -9.04 4.98
CA MET A 75 7.59 -7.84 4.35
C MET A 75 6.13 -8.01 3.88
N ASN A 76 5.84 -9.05 3.10
CA ASN A 76 4.58 -9.15 2.38
C ASN A 76 3.46 -9.80 3.21
N VAL A 77 3.79 -10.70 4.13
CA VAL A 77 2.78 -11.43 4.93
C VAL A 77 2.70 -10.85 6.34
N VAL A 78 3.83 -10.78 7.04
CA VAL A 78 3.85 -10.30 8.43
C VAL A 78 3.58 -8.79 8.47
N GLY A 79 4.20 -8.00 7.59
CA GLY A 79 3.92 -6.58 7.43
C GLY A 79 2.45 -6.27 7.14
N THR A 80 1.84 -7.02 6.21
CA THR A 80 0.39 -6.92 5.93
C THR A 80 -0.45 -7.24 7.16
N THR A 81 -0.07 -8.25 7.95
CA THR A 81 -0.77 -8.62 9.18
C THR A 81 -0.71 -7.52 10.23
N ARG A 82 0.46 -6.89 10.42
CA ARG A 82 0.61 -5.72 11.30
C ARG A 82 -0.27 -4.55 10.84
N LEU A 83 -0.32 -4.29 9.53
CA LEU A 83 -1.15 -3.23 8.95
C LEU A 83 -2.64 -3.48 9.22
N ILE A 84 -3.13 -4.70 8.99
CA ILE A 84 -4.52 -5.08 9.27
C ILE A 84 -4.84 -4.92 10.77
N ALA A 85 -3.92 -5.32 11.65
CA ALA A 85 -4.09 -5.15 13.10
C ALA A 85 -4.21 -3.67 13.50
N MET A 86 -3.51 -2.75 12.82
CA MET A 86 -3.72 -1.31 12.98
C MET A 86 -5.08 -0.87 12.44
N CYS A 87 -5.50 -1.37 11.27
CA CYS A 87 -6.80 -1.03 10.68
C CYS A 87 -7.97 -1.33 11.61
N HIS A 88 -7.90 -2.43 12.38
CA HIS A 88 -8.92 -2.76 13.38
C HIS A 88 -9.06 -1.72 14.51
N LYS A 89 -8.05 -0.86 14.72
CA LYS A 89 -8.09 0.23 15.71
C LYS A 89 -8.66 1.53 15.13
N MET A 90 -8.91 1.59 13.82
CA MET A 90 -9.35 2.81 13.15
C MET A 90 -10.85 3.06 13.35
N LYS A 91 -11.20 4.27 13.79
CA LYS A 91 -12.57 4.66 14.15
C LYS A 91 -13.49 4.86 12.96
N LYS A 92 -12.93 5.14 11.79
CA LYS A 92 -13.66 5.55 10.58
C LYS A 92 -13.45 4.57 9.42
N LEU A 93 -12.93 3.37 9.67
CA LEU A 93 -12.60 2.41 8.63
C LEU A 93 -13.83 2.05 7.80
N ILE A 94 -13.70 2.19 6.48
CA ILE A 94 -14.67 1.75 5.49
C ILE A 94 -14.09 0.53 4.79
N VAL A 95 -14.85 -0.56 4.78
CA VAL A 95 -14.50 -1.79 4.07
C VAL A 95 -15.37 -1.88 2.82
N TYR A 96 -14.72 -2.03 1.67
CA TYR A 96 -15.40 -2.27 0.40
C TYR A 96 -15.45 -3.77 0.15
N ASP A 97 -16.63 -4.28 -0.21
CA ASP A 97 -16.76 -5.66 -0.63
C ASP A 97 -15.94 -5.88 -1.91
N PRO A 98 -15.11 -6.93 -1.97
CA PRO A 98 -14.34 -7.20 -3.17
C PRO A 98 -15.30 -7.49 -4.34
N PRO A 99 -15.01 -6.97 -5.54
CA PRO A 99 -15.88 -7.19 -6.71
C PRO A 99 -15.93 -8.67 -7.13
N VAL A 100 -14.97 -9.47 -6.66
CA VAL A 100 -14.85 -10.90 -6.91
C VAL A 100 -14.53 -11.59 -5.59
N ALA A 101 -15.29 -12.64 -5.25
CA ALA A 101 -15.05 -13.44 -4.07
C ALA A 101 -13.64 -14.06 -4.12
N PRO A 102 -12.85 -14.03 -3.03
CA PRO A 102 -11.47 -14.55 -3.00
C PRO A 102 -11.34 -15.99 -3.48
N GLN A 103 -12.38 -16.81 -3.30
CA GLN A 103 -12.42 -18.20 -3.78
C GLN A 103 -12.24 -18.30 -5.30
N LYS A 104 -12.83 -17.37 -6.06
CA LYS A 104 -12.67 -17.34 -7.52
C LYS A 104 -11.23 -17.00 -7.95
N LEU A 105 -10.50 -16.22 -7.13
CA LEU A 105 -9.07 -15.99 -7.35
C LEU A 105 -8.27 -17.28 -7.13
N MET A 106 -8.60 -18.04 -6.07
CA MET A 106 -7.96 -19.33 -5.80
C MET A 106 -8.26 -20.37 -6.89
N GLU A 107 -9.50 -20.41 -7.38
CA GLU A 107 -9.90 -21.24 -8.53
C GLU A 107 -9.13 -20.86 -9.79
N ALA A 108 -8.97 -19.56 -10.07
CA ALA A 108 -8.19 -19.09 -11.21
C ALA A 108 -6.70 -19.48 -11.10
N ILE A 109 -6.11 -19.37 -9.91
CA ILE A 109 -4.72 -19.79 -9.67
C ILE A 109 -4.57 -21.31 -9.85
N GLN A 110 -5.52 -22.11 -9.35
CA GLN A 110 -5.51 -23.56 -9.54
C GLN A 110 -5.68 -23.99 -11.00
N TRP A 111 -6.36 -23.17 -11.80
CA TRP A 111 -6.52 -23.41 -13.24
C TRP A 111 -5.25 -23.06 -14.04
N MET A 112 -4.43 -22.13 -13.55
CA MET A 112 -3.17 -21.76 -14.21
C MET A 112 -2.12 -22.86 -14.00
N ASN A 113 -1.46 -23.27 -15.08
CA ASN A 113 -0.28 -24.13 -14.98
C ASN A 113 0.95 -23.32 -14.54
N ASP A 114 2.00 -24.01 -14.07
CA ASP A 114 3.20 -23.38 -13.53
C ASP A 114 3.87 -22.40 -14.51
N ASP A 115 3.81 -22.69 -15.81
CA ASP A 115 4.35 -21.82 -16.87
C ASP A 115 3.59 -20.49 -16.99
N MET A 116 2.26 -20.53 -16.89
CA MET A 116 1.39 -19.34 -16.93
C MET A 116 1.51 -18.53 -15.64
N ILE A 117 1.65 -19.19 -14.50
CA ILE A 117 1.93 -18.54 -13.21
C ILE A 117 3.26 -17.79 -13.28
N THR A 118 4.30 -18.44 -13.80
CA THR A 118 5.64 -17.87 -13.96
C THR A 118 5.68 -16.71 -14.97
N LEU A 119 4.76 -16.67 -15.94
CA LEU A 119 4.68 -15.56 -16.89
C LEU A 119 3.98 -14.32 -16.30
N VAL A 120 2.98 -14.51 -15.44
CA VAL A 120 2.11 -13.41 -14.94
C VAL A 120 2.63 -12.82 -13.64
N ILE A 121 3.22 -13.62 -12.75
CA ILE A 121 3.70 -13.15 -11.45
C ILE A 121 4.84 -12.11 -11.60
N PRO A 122 5.87 -12.29 -12.44
CA PRO A 122 6.92 -11.28 -12.63
C PRO A 122 6.44 -9.95 -13.17
N LEU A 123 5.47 -9.96 -14.09
CA LEU A 123 4.90 -8.73 -14.65
C LEU A 123 4.05 -7.95 -13.66
N SER A 124 3.28 -8.63 -12.79
CA SER A 124 2.43 -7.98 -11.79
C SER A 124 3.22 -7.51 -10.57
N ALA A 125 4.29 -8.22 -10.21
CA ALA A 125 5.17 -7.87 -9.12
C ALA A 125 5.97 -6.59 -9.43
N GLN A 126 6.41 -6.36 -10.68
CA GLN A 126 7.16 -5.15 -11.04
C GLN A 126 6.37 -3.82 -10.97
N LEU A 127 5.05 -3.84 -10.76
CA LEU A 127 4.18 -2.67 -10.97
C LEU A 127 3.82 -1.87 -9.71
N TYR A 128 4.24 -2.26 -8.50
CA TYR A 128 3.74 -1.60 -7.28
C TYR A 128 4.84 -1.30 -6.24
N SER A 129 5.33 -0.05 -6.27
CA SER A 129 6.03 0.56 -5.14
C SER A 129 5.10 1.50 -4.38
N ALA A 130 4.97 1.25 -3.07
CA ALA A 130 4.21 1.95 -2.02
C ALA A 130 3.73 3.39 -2.29
N ILE A 131 2.42 3.63 -2.14
CA ILE A 131 1.89 4.97 -1.83
C ILE A 131 0.73 4.87 -0.82
N PHE A 132 0.92 5.39 0.38
CA PHE A 132 -0.19 5.72 1.30
C PHE A 132 -0.76 7.08 0.89
N TYR A 133 -1.97 7.11 0.33
CA TYR A 133 -2.70 8.35 0.08
C TYR A 133 -3.75 8.60 1.15
N LYS A 134 -3.76 9.81 1.73
CA LYS A 134 -4.94 10.38 2.39
C LYS A 134 -5.91 10.84 1.29
N PHE A 135 -6.91 10.03 0.95
CA PHE A 135 -8.06 10.51 0.18
C PHE A 135 -9.14 11.00 1.15
N HIS A 136 -9.18 12.32 1.39
CA HIS A 136 -10.42 12.98 1.77
C HIS A 136 -11.20 13.24 0.47
N LEU A 137 -11.87 12.21 -0.02
CA LEU A 137 -12.85 12.34 -1.09
C LEU A 137 -14.17 12.78 -0.46
N GLU A 138 -14.29 14.08 -0.19
CA GLU A 138 -15.59 14.72 -0.24
C GLU A 138 -15.96 14.81 -1.73
N PHE A 139 -16.81 13.89 -2.19
CA PHE A 139 -17.64 14.17 -3.35
C PHE A 139 -18.64 15.24 -2.90
N GLN A 140 -18.41 16.49 -3.31
CA GLN A 140 -19.49 17.45 -3.53
C GLN A 140 -19.83 17.47 -5.01
#